data_AF-A0A1F4UWJ7-F1
#
_entry.id   AF-A0A1F4UWJ7-F1
#
_cell.length_a   1.000
_cell.length_b   1.000
_cell.length_c   1.000
_cell.angle_alpha   90.00
_cell.angle_beta   90.00
_cell.angle_gamma   90.00
#
_symmetry.space_group_name_H-M   'P 1'
#
loop_
_entity.id
_entity.type
_entity.pdbx_description
1 polymer ?
#
loop_
_entity_poly.entity_id
_entity_poly.type
_entity_poly.pdbx_seq_one_letter_code
_entity_poly.pdbx_strand_id
1 'polypeptide(L)'
;MPDTYWPTDNKLRVSPRKYAREQFGLPRRTANDKTVVFGSFNQTYKIERYIFESWLRILKKVPKSVLYLYDTYGMGENNLIKFVKSQGINPKRIIFAKELTKEKHLARIRDTVDIALDTKTVNGHTTTTDCLWVGVPVITIKGKHFASRVSTSMLNAIGLPELVTNDLKQYEDLAVALATDPFKLNKIKAKIKKNIKTKPLFNTEIYTRNLEKAYTVIWKKYLNGKPKKDIYIKQ
;
A
#
# COMPACT_ATOMS: atom_id res chain seq x y z
N MET A 1 -16.45 -1.21 -10.16
CA MET A 1 -17.65 -0.41 -10.44
C MET A 1 -17.85 0.59 -9.31
N PRO A 2 -18.42 1.75 -9.62
CA PRO A 2 -17.78 2.60 -10.62
C PRO A 2 -16.32 2.91 -10.23
N ASP A 3 -15.97 2.84 -8.94
CA ASP A 3 -14.70 3.32 -8.41
C ASP A 3 -13.61 2.23 -8.33
N THR A 4 -13.93 1.09 -7.70
CA THR A 4 -12.99 -0.02 -7.51
C THR A 4 -13.72 -1.35 -7.50
N TYR A 5 -13.00 -2.46 -7.67
CA TYR A 5 -13.57 -3.81 -7.50
C TYR A 5 -13.48 -4.32 -6.07
N TRP A 6 -12.72 -3.63 -5.21
CA TRP A 6 -12.34 -4.12 -3.89
C TRP A 6 -13.27 -3.57 -2.82
N PRO A 7 -14.10 -4.41 -2.17
CA PRO A 7 -14.86 -3.99 -0.99
C PRO A 7 -13.91 -3.79 0.20
N THR A 8 -14.25 -2.85 1.06
CA THR A 8 -13.54 -2.60 2.32
C THR A 8 -14.52 -2.57 3.48
N ASP A 9 -14.00 -2.79 4.68
CA ASP A 9 -14.74 -2.66 5.93
C ASP A 9 -14.51 -1.24 6.51
N ASN A 10 -15.55 -0.41 6.48
CA ASN A 10 -15.54 0.94 7.04
C ASN A 10 -15.60 0.98 8.58
N LYS A 11 -15.66 -0.18 9.24
CA LYS A 11 -15.65 -0.35 10.71
C LYS A 11 -14.38 -1.05 11.20
N LEU A 12 -13.37 -1.20 10.33
CA LEU A 12 -12.14 -1.90 10.66
C LEU A 12 -11.45 -1.27 11.88
N ARG A 13 -11.37 -2.04 12.97
CA ARG A 13 -10.82 -1.57 14.25
C ARG A 13 -9.30 -1.46 14.20
N VAL A 14 -8.79 -0.38 14.77
CA VAL A 14 -7.36 -0.16 14.97
C VAL A 14 -7.10 -0.12 16.46
N SER A 15 -6.09 -0.84 16.94
CA SER A 15 -5.76 -0.83 18.37
C SER A 15 -5.50 0.61 18.85
N PRO A 16 -6.05 1.01 20.01
CA PRO A 16 -5.81 2.35 20.57
C PRO A 16 -4.38 2.49 21.10
N ARG A 17 -3.71 1.36 21.40
CA ARG A 17 -2.32 1.34 21.83
C ARG A 17 -1.43 2.04 20.81
N LYS A 18 -0.54 2.90 21.30
CA LYS A 18 0.50 3.55 20.52
C LYS A 18 1.79 2.73 20.59
N TYR A 19 2.38 2.48 19.44
CA TYR A 19 3.65 1.76 19.37
C TYR A 19 4.81 2.71 19.07
N ALA A 20 5.91 2.53 19.80
CA ALA A 20 7.20 3.13 19.45
C ALA A 20 7.90 2.26 18.37
N ARG A 21 8.76 2.87 17.56
CA ARG A 21 9.49 2.18 16.49
C ARG A 21 10.43 1.12 17.03
N GLU A 22 11.06 1.43 18.15
CA GLU A 22 12.06 0.62 18.84
C GLU A 22 11.49 -0.73 19.30
N GLN A 23 10.18 -0.79 19.60
CA GLN A 23 9.48 -2.05 19.94
C GLN A 23 9.50 -3.06 18.79
N PHE A 24 9.80 -2.62 17.57
CA PHE A 24 9.88 -3.45 16.37
C PHE A 24 11.28 -3.43 15.72
N GLY A 25 12.32 -3.01 16.46
CA GLY A 25 13.68 -2.89 15.92
C GLY A 25 13.85 -1.78 14.88
N LEU A 26 12.87 -0.88 14.73
CA LEU A 26 12.96 0.26 13.83
C LEU A 26 13.70 1.43 14.51
N PRO A 27 14.41 2.27 13.74
CA PRO A 27 15.10 3.44 14.29
C PRO A 27 14.15 4.39 15.01
N ARG A 28 14.56 4.85 16.20
CA ARG A 28 13.80 5.81 17.01
C ARG A 28 13.51 7.07 16.21
N ARG A 29 12.27 7.56 16.28
CA ARG A 29 11.92 8.88 15.77
C ARG A 29 12.32 9.92 16.81
N THR A 30 13.26 10.80 16.48
CA THR A 30 13.64 11.93 17.36
C THR A 30 13.29 13.25 16.68
N ALA A 31 13.31 14.35 17.43
CA ALA A 31 13.07 15.69 16.88
C ALA A 31 14.07 16.05 15.75
N ASN A 32 15.31 15.55 15.87
CA ASN A 32 16.43 15.92 15.01
C ASN A 32 16.81 14.83 13.98
N ASP A 33 16.38 13.58 14.18
CA ASP A 33 16.62 12.47 13.26
C ASP A 33 15.30 11.93 12.70
N LYS A 34 14.95 12.42 11.50
CA LYS A 34 13.77 12.02 10.75
C LYS A 34 14.08 10.82 9.85
N THR A 35 14.50 9.71 10.46
CA THR A 35 14.66 8.46 9.72
C THR A 35 13.33 8.07 9.08
N VAL A 36 13.34 7.82 7.77
CA VAL A 36 12.15 7.39 7.03
C VAL A 36 12.01 5.87 7.09
N VAL A 37 10.82 5.40 7.42
CA VAL A 37 10.48 3.97 7.36
C VAL A 37 9.61 3.72 6.13
N PHE A 38 10.21 3.10 5.12
CA PHE A 38 9.46 2.51 4.01
C PHE A 38 8.89 1.17 4.46
N GLY A 39 7.63 0.88 4.12
CA GLY A 39 6.97 -0.40 4.48
C GLY A 39 6.52 -1.18 3.25
N SER A 40 6.63 -2.50 3.27
CA SER A 40 5.90 -3.38 2.34
C SER A 40 5.46 -4.64 3.06
N PHE A 41 4.17 -4.75 3.37
CA PHE A 41 3.64 -5.90 4.10
C PHE A 41 3.12 -7.02 3.20
N ASN A 42 3.57 -7.05 1.95
CA ASN A 42 3.21 -8.07 0.99
C ASN A 42 3.92 -9.39 1.30
N GLN A 43 3.29 -10.49 0.90
CA GLN A 43 3.91 -11.82 0.93
C GLN A 43 5.16 -11.84 0.04
N THR A 44 6.21 -12.55 0.47
CA THR A 44 7.53 -12.55 -0.19
C THR A 44 7.48 -12.97 -1.66
N TYR A 45 6.56 -13.85 -2.06
CA TYR A 45 6.41 -14.25 -3.48
C TYR A 45 6.00 -13.09 -4.40
N LYS A 46 5.45 -11.98 -3.86
CA LYS A 46 5.14 -10.77 -4.64
C LYS A 46 6.36 -9.87 -4.85
N ILE A 47 7.45 -10.11 -4.12
CA ILE A 47 8.67 -9.30 -4.16
C ILE A 47 9.60 -9.88 -5.23
N GLU A 48 9.45 -9.38 -6.45
CA GLU A 48 10.33 -9.75 -7.56
C GLU A 48 11.68 -9.03 -7.46
N ARG A 49 12.72 -9.63 -8.05
CA ARG A 49 14.08 -9.08 -8.01
C ARG A 49 14.15 -7.61 -8.44
N TYR A 50 13.54 -7.27 -9.57
CA TYR A 50 13.63 -5.93 -10.14
C TYR A 50 12.97 -4.86 -9.25
N ILE A 51 11.89 -5.19 -8.53
CA ILE A 51 11.21 -4.24 -7.63
C ILE A 51 11.99 -4.12 -6.32
N PHE A 52 12.58 -5.23 -5.85
CA PHE A 52 13.45 -5.18 -4.69
C PHE A 52 14.72 -4.34 -4.96
N GLU A 53 15.36 -4.51 -6.12
CA GLU A 53 16.47 -3.65 -6.56
C GLU A 53 16.09 -2.17 -6.60
N SER A 54 14.86 -1.85 -7.00
CA SER A 54 14.32 -0.49 -6.97
C SER A 54 14.21 0.05 -5.55
N TRP A 55 13.71 -0.74 -4.61
CA TRP A 55 13.69 -0.37 -3.19
C TRP A 55 15.09 -0.15 -2.64
N LEU A 56 16.07 -0.98 -3.03
CA LEU A 56 17.47 -0.80 -2.66
C LEU A 56 18.06 0.50 -3.24
N ARG A 57 17.71 0.89 -4.47
CA ARG A 57 18.08 2.20 -5.05
C ARG A 57 17.44 3.36 -4.29
N ILE A 58 16.18 3.25 -3.86
CA ILE A 58 15.52 4.24 -3.00
C ILE A 58 16.26 4.38 -1.67
N LEU A 59 16.61 3.26 -1.02
CA LEU A 59 17.40 3.27 0.22
C LEU A 59 18.77 3.94 0.02
N LYS A 60 19.44 3.76 -1.11
CA LYS A 60 20.70 4.46 -1.42
C LYS A 60 20.49 5.98 -1.55
N LYS A 61 19.42 6.42 -2.22
CA LYS A 61 19.07 7.84 -2.42
C LYS A 61 18.53 8.54 -1.17
N VAL A 62 18.01 7.80 -0.20
CA VAL A 62 17.51 8.34 1.08
C VAL A 62 18.37 7.77 2.22
N PRO A 63 19.51 8.41 2.55
CA PRO A 63 20.37 7.97 3.64
C PRO A 63 19.59 7.82 4.94
N LYS A 64 19.98 6.85 5.79
CA LYS A 64 19.33 6.48 7.06
C LYS A 64 17.94 5.82 6.98
N SER A 65 17.24 5.88 5.84
CA SER A 65 15.94 5.20 5.72
C SER A 65 16.05 3.69 5.92
N VAL A 66 14.97 3.04 6.34
CA VAL A 66 14.89 1.58 6.48
C VAL A 66 13.69 1.05 5.71
N LEU A 67 13.76 -0.23 5.36
CA LEU A 67 12.68 -0.97 4.71
C LEU A 67 12.13 -2.01 5.69
N TYR A 68 10.83 -1.91 5.97
CA TYR A 68 10.11 -2.77 6.89
C TYR A 68 9.20 -3.73 6.11
N LEU A 69 9.59 -5.01 6.06
CA LEU A 69 8.93 -6.04 5.26
C LEU A 69 8.09 -6.96 6.14
N TYR A 70 7.02 -7.55 5.61
CA TYR A 70 6.33 -8.62 6.35
C TYR A 70 7.19 -9.88 6.39
N ASP A 71 7.32 -10.47 7.58
CA ASP A 71 7.98 -11.75 7.74
C ASP A 71 7.02 -12.88 7.32
N THR A 72 7.38 -13.62 6.27
CA THR A 72 6.62 -14.79 5.83
C THR A 72 7.14 -16.10 6.42
N TYR A 73 8.12 -16.04 7.32
CA TYR A 73 8.91 -17.17 7.83
C TYR A 73 9.70 -17.89 6.71
N GLY A 74 10.79 -18.58 7.08
CA GLY A 74 11.55 -19.44 6.18
C GLY A 74 12.66 -18.77 5.35
N MET A 75 12.95 -19.32 4.16
CA MET A 75 14.12 -18.95 3.34
C MET A 75 14.07 -17.53 2.74
N GLY A 76 12.90 -16.89 2.72
CA GLY A 76 12.70 -15.57 2.10
C GLY A 76 13.57 -14.47 2.71
N GLU A 77 13.58 -14.35 4.04
CA GLU A 77 14.39 -13.37 4.77
C GLU A 77 15.89 -13.56 4.46
N ASN A 78 16.38 -14.80 4.57
CA ASN A 78 17.80 -15.12 4.32
C ASN A 78 18.21 -14.76 2.88
N ASN A 79 17.36 -15.03 1.89
CA ASN A 79 17.63 -14.72 0.49
C ASN A 79 17.65 -13.20 0.25
N LEU A 80 16.70 -12.46 0.82
CA LEU A 80 16.67 -11.00 0.72
C LEU A 80 17.91 -10.37 1.38
N ILE A 81 18.29 -10.82 2.58
CA ILE A 81 19.49 -10.33 3.27
C ILE A 81 20.77 -10.66 2.48
N LYS A 82 20.88 -11.87 1.91
CA LYS A 82 22.03 -12.25 1.06
C LYS A 82 22.13 -11.35 -0.17
N PHE A 83 20.99 -11.02 -0.80
CA PHE A 83 20.92 -10.09 -1.92
C PHE A 83 21.26 -8.65 -1.51
N VAL A 84 20.78 -8.17 -0.36
CA VAL A 84 21.08 -6.83 0.16
C VAL A 84 22.59 -6.65 0.36
N LYS A 85 23.26 -7.66 0.93
CA LYS A 85 24.72 -7.68 1.09
C LYS A 85 25.44 -7.61 -0.25
N SER A 86 25.01 -8.37 -1.26
CA SER A 86 25.64 -8.32 -2.59
C SER A 86 25.46 -6.99 -3.31
N GLN A 87 24.49 -6.17 -2.89
CA GLN A 87 24.25 -4.82 -3.42
C GLN A 87 25.00 -3.71 -2.63
N GLY A 88 25.82 -4.09 -1.65
CA GLY A 88 26.60 -3.15 -0.82
C GLY A 88 25.76 -2.34 0.16
N ILE A 89 24.55 -2.80 0.51
CA ILE A 89 23.69 -2.14 1.48
C ILE A 89 23.82 -2.83 2.84
N ASN A 90 23.88 -2.03 3.92
CA ASN A 90 23.88 -2.57 5.26
C ASN A 90 22.59 -3.37 5.53
N PRO A 91 22.66 -4.69 5.81
CA PRO A 91 21.48 -5.53 6.03
C PRO A 91 20.62 -5.08 7.21
N LYS A 92 21.17 -4.33 8.18
CA LYS A 92 20.40 -3.74 9.29
C LYS A 92 19.35 -2.72 8.83
N ARG A 93 19.39 -2.27 7.57
CA ARG A 93 18.37 -1.40 6.98
C ARG A 93 17.12 -2.16 6.51
N ILE A 94 17.15 -3.49 6.51
CA ILE A 94 15.99 -4.34 6.19
C ILE A 94 15.52 -4.98 7.49
N ILE A 95 14.27 -4.72 7.85
CA ILE A 95 13.67 -5.15 9.10
C ILE A 95 12.43 -5.97 8.77
N PHE A 96 12.22 -7.07 9.49
CA PHE A 96 11.13 -8.00 9.22
C PHE A 96 10.08 -7.94 10.32
N ALA A 97 8.83 -7.71 9.91
CA ALA A 97 7.68 -7.50 10.74
C ALA A 97 7.04 -8.85 11.05
N LYS A 98 7.15 -9.28 12.31
CA LYS A 98 6.48 -10.50 12.80
C LYS A 98 4.96 -10.36 12.74
N GLU A 99 4.29 -11.51 12.76
CA GLU A 99 2.83 -11.57 12.76
C GLU A 99 2.22 -10.90 14.00
N LEU A 100 1.09 -10.23 13.80
CA LEU A 100 0.27 -9.62 14.85
C LEU A 100 -1.19 -9.80 14.50
N THR A 101 -2.07 -9.75 15.50
CA THR A 101 -3.51 -9.64 15.24
C THR A 101 -3.82 -8.41 14.37
N LYS A 102 -4.88 -8.47 13.57
CA LYS A 102 -5.24 -7.42 12.61
C LYS A 102 -5.23 -6.01 13.22
N GLU A 103 -5.90 -5.81 14.34
CA GLU A 103 -5.98 -4.49 15.00
C GLU A 103 -4.59 -3.96 15.43
N LYS A 104 -3.72 -4.85 15.92
CA LYS A 104 -2.34 -4.51 16.31
C LYS A 104 -1.45 -4.28 15.08
N HIS A 105 -1.64 -5.03 14.01
CA HIS A 105 -0.96 -4.83 12.73
C HIS A 105 -1.26 -3.45 12.13
N LEU A 106 -2.53 -3.05 12.11
CA LEU A 106 -2.95 -1.72 11.65
C LEU A 106 -2.33 -0.60 12.52
N ALA A 107 -2.38 -0.76 13.85
CA ALA A 107 -1.76 0.19 14.76
C ALA A 107 -0.23 0.27 14.59
N ARG A 108 0.44 -0.85 14.33
CA ARG A 108 1.86 -0.89 13.96
C ARG A 108 2.12 -0.07 12.70
N ILE A 109 1.39 -0.30 11.61
CA ILE A 109 1.55 0.45 10.36
C ILE A 109 1.37 1.96 10.62
N ARG A 110 0.27 2.33 11.31
CA ARG A 110 -0.07 3.72 11.67
C ARG A 110 1.07 4.46 12.34
N ASP A 111 1.71 3.81 13.31
CA ASP A 111 2.64 4.48 14.22
C ASP A 111 4.10 4.40 13.73
N THR A 112 4.45 3.41 12.90
CA THR A 112 5.86 3.18 12.54
C THR A 112 6.21 3.47 11.08
N VAL A 113 5.26 3.37 10.15
CA VAL A 113 5.53 3.45 8.70
C VAL A 113 5.24 4.85 8.16
N ASP A 114 6.18 5.39 7.37
CA ASP A 114 6.01 6.71 6.76
C ASP A 114 5.37 6.62 5.37
N ILE A 115 5.87 5.70 4.53
CA ILE A 115 5.49 5.51 3.13
C ILE A 115 5.48 4.01 2.85
N ALA A 116 4.42 3.50 2.24
CA ALA A 116 4.34 2.12 1.79
C ALA A 116 4.75 2.00 0.32
N LEU A 117 5.56 0.98 0.03
CA LEU A 117 6.08 0.64 -1.28
C LEU A 117 5.37 -0.62 -1.79
N ASP A 118 4.59 -0.47 -2.85
CA ASP A 118 3.85 -1.57 -3.45
C ASP A 118 4.73 -2.42 -4.38
N THR A 119 4.34 -3.67 -4.61
CA THR A 119 4.95 -4.60 -5.57
C THR A 119 4.35 -4.42 -6.97
N LYS A 120 5.09 -4.75 -8.03
CA LYS A 120 4.69 -4.42 -9.41
C LYS A 120 3.82 -5.48 -10.09
N THR A 121 4.23 -6.74 -10.17
CA THR A 121 3.44 -7.75 -10.92
C THR A 121 2.16 -8.11 -10.17
N VAL A 122 2.26 -8.42 -8.88
CA VAL A 122 1.07 -8.61 -8.04
C VAL A 122 1.09 -7.51 -6.99
N ASN A 123 0.20 -6.54 -7.10
CA ASN A 123 0.08 -5.46 -6.12
C ASN A 123 -0.36 -6.01 -4.74
N GLY A 124 -0.21 -5.15 -3.74
CA GLY A 124 -1.00 -5.20 -2.52
C GLY A 124 -2.49 -5.14 -2.85
N HIS A 125 -3.24 -5.91 -2.08
CA HIS A 125 -4.71 -5.88 -2.12
C HIS A 125 -5.14 -5.41 -0.73
N THR A 126 -5.34 -6.34 0.20
CA THR A 126 -5.58 -6.03 1.62
C THR A 126 -4.50 -5.15 2.23
N THR A 127 -3.23 -5.41 1.92
CA THR A 127 -2.08 -4.65 2.45
C THR A 127 -2.09 -3.18 2.04
N THR A 128 -2.54 -2.89 0.81
CA THR A 128 -2.70 -1.52 0.29
C THR A 128 -3.84 -0.82 1.02
N THR A 129 -5.00 -1.46 1.17
CA THR A 129 -6.12 -0.88 1.93
C THR A 129 -5.79 -0.70 3.39
N ASP A 130 -5.01 -1.60 4.00
CA ASP A 130 -4.56 -1.48 5.39
C ASP A 130 -3.72 -0.23 5.61
N CYS A 131 -2.74 0.01 4.73
CA CYS A 131 -1.91 1.21 4.79
C CYS A 131 -2.76 2.48 4.62
N LEU A 132 -3.62 2.52 3.62
CA LEU A 132 -4.49 3.68 3.36
C LEU A 132 -5.46 3.93 4.51
N TRP A 133 -6.03 2.88 5.11
CA TRP A 133 -6.98 2.97 6.23
C TRP A 133 -6.38 3.67 7.44
N VAL A 134 -5.09 3.44 7.70
CA VAL A 134 -4.37 4.06 8.82
C VAL A 134 -3.60 5.32 8.44
N GLY A 135 -3.82 5.86 7.23
CA GLY A 135 -3.26 7.14 6.80
C GLY A 135 -1.85 7.07 6.20
N VAL A 136 -1.35 5.87 5.88
CA VAL A 136 -0.03 5.70 5.26
C VAL A 136 -0.17 5.71 3.73
N PRO A 137 0.54 6.61 3.02
CA PRO A 137 0.52 6.65 1.57
C PRO A 137 1.17 5.41 0.96
N VAL A 138 0.60 4.90 -0.13
CA VAL A 138 1.10 3.76 -0.88
C VAL A 138 1.51 4.23 -2.27
N ILE A 139 2.76 4.01 -2.67
CA ILE A 139 3.23 4.27 -4.04
C ILE A 139 3.14 2.97 -4.83
N THR A 140 2.59 3.02 -6.05
CA THR A 140 2.46 1.84 -6.93
C THR A 140 2.90 2.13 -8.36
N ILE A 141 3.15 1.06 -9.12
CA ILE A 141 3.40 1.11 -10.57
C ILE A 141 2.20 0.49 -11.28
N LYS A 142 1.58 1.25 -12.17
CA LYS A 142 0.45 0.79 -12.98
C LYS A 142 0.93 -0.22 -14.02
N GLY A 143 0.60 -1.49 -13.81
CA GLY A 143 0.86 -2.52 -14.81
C GLY A 143 -0.26 -2.68 -15.85
N LYS A 144 -0.15 -3.75 -16.63
CA LYS A 144 -1.03 -4.04 -17.78
C LYS A 144 -2.14 -5.06 -17.48
N HIS A 145 -1.98 -5.87 -16.44
CA HIS A 145 -2.95 -6.92 -16.07
C HIS A 145 -3.63 -6.62 -14.73
N PHE A 146 -4.74 -7.31 -14.45
CA PHE A 146 -5.59 -7.04 -13.28
C PHE A 146 -4.81 -6.96 -11.96
N ALA A 147 -4.02 -8.00 -11.64
CA ALA A 147 -3.26 -8.09 -10.39
C ALA A 147 -2.22 -6.96 -10.20
N SER A 148 -1.76 -6.35 -11.29
CA SER A 148 -0.81 -5.22 -11.30
C SER A 148 -1.48 -3.84 -11.31
N ARG A 149 -2.82 -3.79 -11.15
CA ARG A 149 -3.62 -2.56 -11.20
C ARG A 149 -4.56 -2.40 -10.01
N VAL A 150 -4.48 -3.31 -9.03
CA VAL A 150 -5.35 -3.28 -7.84
C VAL A 150 -5.09 -2.03 -7.01
N SER A 151 -3.84 -1.77 -6.64
CA SER A 151 -3.46 -0.53 -5.93
C SER A 151 -3.78 0.71 -6.76
N THR A 152 -3.59 0.65 -8.08
CA THR A 152 -3.96 1.76 -8.98
C THR A 152 -5.46 2.07 -8.86
N SER A 153 -6.33 1.04 -8.90
CA SER A 153 -7.77 1.19 -8.73
C SER A 153 -8.12 1.80 -7.36
N MET A 154 -7.50 1.32 -6.29
CA MET A 154 -7.73 1.81 -4.93
C MET A 154 -7.28 3.27 -4.75
N LEU A 155 -6.10 3.62 -5.27
CA LEU A 155 -5.56 4.98 -5.20
C LEU A 155 -6.45 5.97 -5.95
N ASN A 156 -6.99 5.59 -7.12
CA ASN A 156 -7.99 6.42 -7.80
C ASN A 156 -9.28 6.54 -6.98
N ALA A 157 -9.79 5.44 -6.42
CA ALA A 157 -11.01 5.44 -5.61
C ALA A 157 -10.91 6.25 -4.31
N ILE A 158 -9.72 6.43 -3.72
CA ILE A 158 -9.49 7.35 -2.59
C ILE A 158 -9.00 8.74 -3.04
N GLY A 159 -8.94 9.01 -4.35
CA GLY A 159 -8.58 10.32 -4.90
C GLY A 159 -7.10 10.69 -4.80
N LEU A 160 -6.20 9.71 -4.93
CA LEU A 160 -4.74 9.86 -4.90
C LEU A 160 -4.06 9.37 -6.21
N PRO A 161 -4.51 9.82 -7.41
CA PRO A 161 -3.87 9.42 -8.65
C PRO A 161 -2.39 9.82 -8.72
N GLU A 162 -1.97 10.83 -7.95
CA GLU A 162 -0.57 11.27 -7.87
C GLU A 162 0.39 10.23 -7.25
N LEU A 163 -0.13 9.17 -6.61
CA LEU A 163 0.67 8.06 -6.07
C LEU A 163 0.79 6.87 -7.04
N VAL A 164 0.21 6.99 -8.24
CA VAL A 164 0.28 5.99 -9.30
C VAL A 164 1.36 6.40 -10.31
N THR A 165 2.38 5.56 -10.43
CA THR A 165 3.50 5.77 -11.36
C THR A 165 3.41 4.83 -12.56
N ASN A 166 4.12 5.14 -13.65
CA ASN A 166 4.02 4.37 -14.89
C ASN A 166 5.24 3.45 -15.13
N ASP A 167 6.34 3.68 -14.42
CA ASP A 167 7.58 2.94 -14.56
C ASP A 167 8.39 2.97 -13.24
N LEU A 168 9.49 2.21 -13.21
CA LEU A 168 10.36 2.11 -12.03
C LEU A 168 11.06 3.43 -11.70
N LYS A 169 11.37 4.27 -12.69
CA LYS A 169 12.07 5.53 -12.45
C LYS A 169 11.15 6.52 -11.74
N GLN A 170 9.93 6.69 -12.25
CA GLN A 170 8.89 7.51 -11.60
C GLN A 170 8.56 7.01 -10.19
N TYR A 171 8.50 5.69 -10.00
CA TYR A 171 8.29 5.07 -8.69
C TYR A 171 9.39 5.44 -7.69
N GLU A 172 10.65 5.30 -8.10
CA GLU A 172 11.80 5.66 -7.27
C GLU A 172 11.85 7.15 -6.95
N ASP A 173 11.67 7.99 -7.97
CA ASP A 173 11.76 9.44 -7.83
C ASP A 173 10.63 9.98 -6.93
N LEU A 174 9.41 9.42 -7.04
CA LEU A 174 8.30 9.77 -6.16
C LEU A 174 8.56 9.32 -4.71
N ALA A 175 9.09 8.11 -4.51
CA ALA A 175 9.42 7.61 -3.18
C ALA A 175 10.48 8.47 -2.49
N VAL A 176 11.52 8.86 -3.23
CA VAL A 176 12.55 9.77 -2.74
C VAL A 176 11.96 11.15 -2.45
N ALA A 177 11.19 11.72 -3.39
CA ALA A 177 10.58 13.04 -3.22
C ALA A 177 9.69 13.12 -1.98
N LEU A 178 8.87 12.10 -1.70
CA LEU A 178 8.05 12.06 -0.49
C LEU A 178 8.88 11.83 0.78
N ALA A 179 9.98 11.07 0.69
CA ALA A 179 10.84 10.80 1.83
C ALA A 179 11.70 12.00 2.24
N THR A 180 12.11 12.84 1.28
CA THR A 180 12.99 14.00 1.53
C THR A 180 12.22 15.31 1.71
N ASP A 181 10.92 15.33 1.44
CA ASP A 181 10.06 16.51 1.58
C ASP A 181 8.90 16.24 2.58
N PRO A 182 9.09 16.57 3.87
CA PRO A 182 8.07 16.38 4.89
C PRO A 182 6.78 17.15 4.60
N PHE A 183 6.84 18.28 3.90
CA PHE A 183 5.65 19.06 3.56
C PHE A 183 4.80 18.31 2.54
N LYS A 184 5.41 17.79 1.47
CA LYS A 184 4.70 16.95 0.48
C LYS A 184 4.11 15.69 1.14
N LEU A 185 4.89 14.99 1.96
CA LEU A 185 4.40 13.81 2.65
C LEU A 185 3.20 14.11 3.57
N ASN A 186 3.29 15.18 4.36
CA ASN A 186 2.21 15.58 5.27
C ASN A 186 0.95 16.04 4.50
N LYS A 187 1.12 16.69 3.34
CA LYS A 187 0.00 17.05 2.45
C LYS A 187 -0.75 15.80 1.97
N ILE A 188 -0.03 14.77 1.56
CA ILE A 188 -0.63 13.49 1.16
C ILE A 188 -1.31 12.80 2.34
N LYS A 189 -0.67 12.72 3.51
CA LYS A 189 -1.28 12.14 4.73
C LYS A 189 -2.55 12.86 5.16
N ALA A 190 -2.56 14.19 5.10
CA ALA A 190 -3.75 14.99 5.37
C ALA A 190 -4.87 14.72 4.35
N LYS A 191 -4.52 14.59 3.07
CA LYS A 191 -5.45 14.23 1.99
C LYS A 191 -6.05 12.84 2.22
N ILE A 192 -5.25 11.83 2.60
CA ILE A 192 -5.75 10.49 2.98
C ILE A 192 -6.75 10.60 4.14
N LYS A 193 -6.38 11.28 5.23
CA LYS A 193 -7.24 11.43 6.42
C LYS A 193 -8.62 12.03 6.08
N LYS A 194 -8.66 13.02 5.19
CA LYS A 194 -9.91 13.60 4.67
C LYS A 194 -10.65 12.61 3.77
N ASN A 195 -9.95 11.97 2.85
CA ASN A 195 -10.56 11.14 1.81
C ASN A 195 -11.11 9.81 2.32
N ILE A 196 -10.56 9.23 3.40
CA ILE A 196 -11.13 8.03 4.05
C ILE A 196 -12.63 8.22 4.35
N LYS A 197 -13.03 9.42 4.76
CA LYS A 197 -14.43 9.73 5.14
C LYS A 197 -15.31 10.19 3.99
N THR A 198 -14.71 10.59 2.87
CA THR A 198 -15.41 11.36 1.81
C THR A 198 -15.32 10.73 0.42
N LYS A 199 -14.44 9.74 0.23
CA LYS A 199 -14.21 9.07 -1.04
C LYS A 199 -14.69 7.61 -0.98
N PRO A 200 -15.03 7.01 -2.12
CA PRO A 200 -15.74 5.73 -2.17
C PRO A 200 -14.93 4.52 -1.68
N LEU A 201 -13.60 4.56 -1.64
CA LEU A 201 -12.78 3.39 -1.27
C LEU A 201 -13.19 2.75 0.06
N PHE A 202 -13.55 3.55 1.07
CA PHE A 202 -13.95 3.10 2.41
C PHE A 202 -15.42 3.38 2.73
N ASN A 203 -16.26 3.55 1.70
CA ASN A 203 -17.70 3.66 1.87
C ASN A 203 -18.35 2.33 1.48
N THR A 204 -18.44 1.43 2.46
CA THR A 204 -18.98 0.07 2.27
C THR A 204 -20.43 0.12 1.80
N GLU A 205 -21.22 1.07 2.29
CA GLU A 205 -22.63 1.24 1.94
C GLU A 205 -22.80 1.63 0.46
N ILE A 206 -22.02 2.59 -0.03
CA ILE A 206 -22.02 2.97 -1.45
C ILE A 206 -21.55 1.81 -2.32
N TYR A 207 -20.51 1.08 -1.89
CA TYR A 207 -20.03 -0.10 -2.61
C TYR A 207 -21.15 -1.14 -2.76
N THR A 208 -21.82 -1.49 -1.66
CA THR A 208 -22.94 -2.45 -1.65
C THR A 208 -24.08 -2.01 -2.56
N ARG A 209 -24.52 -0.74 -2.47
CA ARG A 209 -25.57 -0.21 -3.36
C ARG A 209 -25.18 -0.28 -4.84
N ASN A 210 -23.93 0.00 -5.17
CA ASN A 210 -23.44 -0.08 -6.54
C ASN A 210 -23.37 -1.53 -7.05
N LEU A 211 -23.06 -2.48 -6.16
CA LEU A 211 -23.09 -3.90 -6.46
C LEU A 211 -24.52 -4.41 -6.68
N GLU A 212 -25.47 -4.03 -5.82
CA GLU A 212 -26.90 -4.37 -5.96
C GLU A 212 -27.50 -3.83 -7.26
N LYS A 213 -27.16 -2.59 -7.64
CA LYS A 213 -27.51 -2.02 -8.94
C LYS A 213 -27.00 -2.90 -10.08
N ALA A 214 -25.76 -3.39 -9.98
CA ALA A 214 -25.20 -4.27 -10.99
C ALA A 214 -25.91 -5.60 -11.08
N TYR A 215 -26.19 -6.25 -9.95
CA TYR A 215 -26.97 -7.49 -9.92
C TYR A 215 -28.36 -7.29 -10.53
N THR A 216 -29.02 -6.17 -10.25
CA THR A 216 -30.30 -5.82 -10.86
C THR A 216 -30.19 -5.70 -12.39
N VAL A 217 -29.13 -5.05 -12.90
CA VAL A 217 -28.90 -4.93 -14.35
C VAL A 217 -28.60 -6.29 -14.99
N ILE A 218 -27.77 -7.11 -14.34
CA ILE A 218 -27.44 -8.47 -14.79
C ILE A 218 -28.72 -9.30 -14.89
N TRP A 219 -29.53 -9.29 -13.84
CA TRP A 219 -30.77 -10.07 -13.76
C TRP A 219 -31.79 -9.63 -14.82
N LYS A 220 -32.01 -8.32 -14.98
CA LYS A 220 -32.90 -7.79 -16.02
C LYS A 220 -32.42 -8.15 -17.43
N LYS A 221 -31.11 -8.12 -17.70
CA LYS A 221 -30.56 -8.54 -19.00
C LYS A 221 -30.84 -10.02 -19.27
N TYR A 222 -30.63 -10.87 -18.27
CA TYR A 222 -30.89 -12.31 -18.34
C TYR A 222 -32.37 -12.61 -18.65
N LEU A 223 -33.31 -12.02 -17.89
CA LEU A 223 -34.75 -12.22 -18.09
C LEU A 223 -35.22 -11.78 -19.49
N ASN A 224 -34.56 -10.79 -20.09
CA ASN A 224 -34.90 -10.29 -21.43
C ASN A 224 -34.12 -10.99 -22.56
N GLY A 225 -33.47 -12.13 -22.30
CA GLY A 225 -32.72 -12.90 -23.29
C GLY A 225 -31.56 -12.12 -23.94
N LYS A 226 -31.03 -11.08 -23.26
CA LYS A 226 -29.94 -10.25 -23.82
C LYS A 226 -28.61 -11.01 -23.78
N PRO A 227 -27.71 -10.79 -24.76
CA PRO A 227 -26.40 -11.42 -24.76
C PRO A 227 -25.56 -10.98 -23.55
N LYS A 228 -24.71 -11.89 -23.06
CA LYS A 228 -23.72 -11.62 -22.02
C LYS A 228 -22.71 -10.61 -22.54
N LYS A 229 -22.81 -9.36 -22.08
CA LYS A 229 -21.95 -8.24 -22.44
C LYS A 229 -21.58 -7.46 -21.18
N ASP A 230 -20.51 -6.66 -21.27
CA ASP A 230 -20.08 -5.75 -20.21
C ASP A 230 -21.22 -4.88 -19.67
N ILE A 231 -21.10 -4.52 -18.40
CA ILE A 231 -22.07 -3.71 -17.67
C ILE A 231 -21.33 -2.54 -17.02
N TYR A 232 -21.89 -1.36 -17.19
CA TYR A 232 -21.36 -0.12 -16.65
C TYR A 232 -22.39 0.49 -15.70
N ILE A 233 -22.01 0.60 -14.43
CA ILE A 233 -22.82 1.27 -13.41
C ILE A 233 -22.36 2.72 -13.35
N LYS A 234 -23.28 3.64 -13.66
CA LYS A 234 -23.04 5.08 -13.52
C LYS A 234 -23.06 5.47 -12.05
N GLN A 235 -22.18 6.42 -11.67
CA GLN A 235 -22.20 7.08 -10.37
C GLN A 235 -23.48 7.90 -10.21
#